data_AF-A0A0V0Y5R7-F1
#
_entry.id   AF-A0A0V0Y5R7-F1
#
_cell.length_a   1.000
_cell.length_b   1.000
_cell.length_c   1.000
_cell.angle_alpha   90.00
_cell.angle_beta   90.00
_cell.angle_gamma   90.00
#
_symmetry.space_group_name_H-M   'P 1'
#
loop_
_entity.id
_entity.type
_entity.pdbx_description
1 polymer ?
#
loop_
_entity_poly.entity_id
_entity_poly.type
_entity_poly.pdbx_seq_one_letter_code
_entity_poly.pdbx_strand_id
1 'polypeptide(L)'
;LSLVDALLFVHYSALVAVELLPRLRPVCRVHVLRSPDGFSRSYLLGQLSVQRAAVQLLHWYYRDFPPYNPLLDRPLPSNTKAKKSTGGSQVGSNAAPPSVGAFKSSLVCICLFVCLFVYSNFNVGSVYDVDGRSDAVSLSDVNAKAIMAAAARKRDSAHNERFYEELEWERRVRKRKARLLTAVEEAFAHVQRFHDEKGPCSLMDSCEAAQAIFPALARALQKYIRVTRQQHRFSAESIVEHLSNCLTYDMSAKAFLERYFNNNDDFHQGIQTPAKWSIVCKQLVSMNISDGMIFQLRCHSPGFDTGVSLLCRVSRLPFLDLTEQSINPKNDAFVLKFNSETSV
;
A
#
# COMPACT_ATOMS: atom_id res chain seq x y z
N LEU A 1 -44.86 -31.95 17.31
CA LEU A 1 -43.67 -32.38 16.55
C LEU A 1 -43.62 -33.90 16.58
N SER A 2 -43.50 -34.55 15.42
CA SER A 2 -43.27 -36.00 15.36
C SER A 2 -41.86 -36.33 15.87
N LEU A 3 -41.66 -37.53 16.44
CA LEU A 3 -40.33 -38.03 16.81
C LEU A 3 -39.37 -38.03 15.60
N VAL A 4 -39.89 -38.26 14.40
CA VAL A 4 -39.15 -38.20 13.14
C VAL A 4 -38.62 -36.78 12.87
N ASP A 5 -39.42 -35.75 13.14
CA ASP A 5 -39.01 -34.35 12.97
C ASP A 5 -37.88 -33.98 13.94
N ALA A 6 -37.97 -34.48 15.19
CA ALA A 6 -36.93 -34.25 16.19
C ALA A 6 -35.61 -34.95 15.82
N LEU A 7 -35.67 -36.18 15.28
CA LEU A 7 -34.50 -36.92 14.83
C LEU A 7 -33.86 -36.29 13.59
N LEU A 8 -34.66 -35.84 12.62
CA LEU A 8 -34.16 -35.08 11.46
C LEU A 8 -33.49 -33.78 11.92
N PHE A 9 -34.12 -33.04 12.85
CA PHE A 9 -33.54 -31.82 13.39
C PHE A 9 -32.21 -32.05 14.10
N VAL A 10 -32.11 -33.07 14.96
CA VAL A 10 -30.87 -33.44 15.64
C VAL A 10 -29.80 -33.88 14.64
N HIS A 11 -30.18 -34.66 13.61
CA HIS A 11 -29.25 -35.10 12.57
C HIS A 11 -28.70 -33.93 11.74
N TYR A 12 -29.57 -33.02 11.27
CA TYR A 12 -29.14 -31.85 10.51
C TYR A 12 -28.35 -30.86 11.36
N SER A 13 -28.76 -30.61 12.61
CA SER A 13 -27.99 -29.75 13.52
C SER A 13 -26.64 -30.35 13.86
N ALA A 14 -26.52 -31.68 13.97
CA ALA A 14 -25.24 -32.36 14.13
C ALA A 14 -24.35 -32.24 12.88
N LEU A 15 -24.90 -32.41 11.67
CA LEU A 15 -24.17 -32.19 10.42
C LEU A 15 -23.68 -30.73 10.32
N VAL A 16 -24.52 -29.76 10.69
CA VAL A 16 -24.14 -28.35 10.78
C VAL A 16 -23.04 -28.14 11.82
N ALA A 17 -23.15 -28.74 13.01
CA ALA A 17 -22.14 -28.60 14.06
C ALA A 17 -20.80 -29.26 13.70
N VAL A 18 -20.80 -30.37 12.94
CA VAL A 18 -19.57 -31.05 12.53
C VAL A 18 -18.93 -30.37 11.33
N GLU A 19 -19.72 -29.83 10.39
CA GLU A 19 -19.17 -29.23 9.17
C GLU A 19 -18.98 -27.71 9.24
N LEU A 20 -19.89 -26.96 9.85
CA LEU A 20 -19.88 -25.49 9.82
C LEU A 20 -19.12 -24.89 11.00
N LEU A 21 -19.31 -25.44 12.21
CA LEU A 21 -18.65 -24.90 13.41
C LEU A 21 -17.11 -24.87 13.32
N PRO A 22 -16.43 -25.93 12.81
CA PRO A 22 -14.97 -25.90 12.63
C PRO A 22 -14.49 -24.95 11.53
N ARG A 23 -15.35 -24.61 10.56
CA ARG A 23 -15.05 -23.61 9.52
C ARG A 23 -15.16 -22.19 10.05
N LEU A 24 -16.04 -21.97 11.01
CA LEU A 24 -16.31 -20.65 11.61
C LEU A 24 -15.32 -20.28 12.72
N ARG A 25 -14.76 -21.27 13.44
CA ARG A 25 -13.73 -21.00 14.44
C ARG A 25 -12.36 -20.82 13.76
N PRO A 26 -11.73 -19.65 13.86
CA PRO A 26 -10.41 -19.46 13.27
C PRO A 26 -9.39 -20.33 14.04
N VAL A 27 -8.63 -21.13 13.31
CA VAL A 27 -7.62 -22.06 13.85
C VAL A 27 -6.21 -21.60 13.48
N CYS A 28 -6.08 -20.99 12.32
CA CYS A 28 -4.79 -20.54 11.79
C CYS A 28 -4.86 -19.12 11.24
N ARG A 29 -3.71 -18.44 11.29
CA ARG A 29 -3.44 -17.19 10.60
C ARG A 29 -2.65 -17.50 9.34
N VAL A 30 -3.12 -17.02 8.19
CA VAL A 30 -2.42 -17.12 6.91
C VAL A 30 -1.93 -15.76 6.47
N HIS A 31 -0.61 -15.64 6.32
CA HIS A 31 0.05 -14.48 5.76
C HIS A 31 0.17 -14.65 4.25
N VAL A 32 -0.49 -13.80 3.48
CA VAL A 32 -0.47 -13.78 2.02
C VAL A 32 0.41 -12.63 1.56
N LEU A 33 1.45 -12.95 0.79
CA LEU A 33 2.37 -12.00 0.19
C LEU A 33 2.26 -12.06 -1.33
N ARG A 34 2.01 -10.92 -1.97
CA ARG A 34 2.01 -10.79 -3.42
C ARG A 34 3.42 -10.52 -3.94
N SER A 35 3.82 -11.26 -4.96
CA SER A 35 4.98 -10.99 -5.80
C SER A 35 4.44 -10.52 -7.15
N PRO A 36 4.97 -9.41 -7.72
CA PRO A 36 6.30 -8.83 -7.45
C PRO A 36 6.37 -7.62 -6.51
N ASP A 37 5.24 -7.03 -6.13
CA ASP A 37 5.18 -5.75 -5.40
C ASP A 37 5.46 -5.85 -3.89
N GLY A 38 5.46 -7.06 -3.33
CA GLY A 38 5.71 -7.31 -1.91
C GLY A 38 4.55 -6.92 -0.98
N PHE A 39 3.39 -6.55 -1.55
CA PHE A 39 2.22 -6.21 -0.75
C PHE A 39 1.73 -7.45 0.00
N SER A 40 1.44 -7.31 1.30
CA SER A 40 1.04 -8.44 2.12
C SER A 40 -0.12 -8.12 3.06
N ARG A 41 -0.93 -9.14 3.33
CA ARG A 41 -2.02 -9.11 4.30
C ARG A 41 -2.08 -10.43 5.05
N SER A 42 -2.60 -10.38 6.28
CA SER A 42 -2.83 -11.56 7.10
C SER A 42 -4.32 -11.81 7.28
N TYR A 43 -4.74 -13.06 7.16
CA TYR A 43 -6.12 -13.49 7.32
C TYR A 43 -6.25 -14.60 8.36
N LEU A 44 -7.43 -14.71 8.96
CA LEU A 44 -7.78 -15.81 9.86
C LEU A 44 -8.59 -16.84 9.08
N LEU A 45 -8.16 -18.10 9.11
CA LEU A 45 -8.86 -19.23 8.51
C LEU A 45 -9.22 -20.27 9.57
N GLY A 46 -10.40 -20.86 9.41
CA GLY A 46 -10.79 -22.07 10.13
C GLY A 46 -10.09 -23.31 9.59
N GLN A 47 -10.53 -24.48 10.04
CA GLN A 47 -9.96 -25.74 9.57
C GLN A 47 -10.51 -26.09 8.18
N LEU A 48 -9.68 -25.89 7.15
CA LEU A 48 -10.02 -26.10 5.74
C LEU A 48 -8.90 -26.87 5.03
N SER A 49 -9.26 -27.60 3.97
CA SER A 49 -8.27 -28.14 3.01
C SER A 49 -7.49 -27.01 2.34
N VAL A 50 -6.25 -27.27 1.89
CA VAL A 50 -5.45 -26.29 1.14
C VAL A 50 -6.21 -25.79 -0.10
N GLN A 51 -6.94 -26.65 -0.82
CA GLN A 51 -7.72 -26.24 -2.01
C GLN A 51 -8.78 -25.19 -1.66
N ARG A 52 -9.63 -25.50 -0.67
CA ARG A 52 -10.69 -24.58 -0.23
C ARG A 52 -10.14 -23.29 0.34
N ALA A 53 -9.04 -23.37 1.07
CA ALA A 53 -8.35 -22.19 1.57
C ALA A 53 -7.81 -21.32 0.45
N ALA A 54 -7.16 -21.92 -0.56
CA ALA A 54 -6.68 -21.20 -1.74
C ALA A 54 -7.80 -20.40 -2.41
N VAL A 55 -8.97 -21.02 -2.62
CA VAL A 55 -10.13 -20.34 -3.18
C VAL A 55 -10.57 -19.17 -2.30
N GLN A 56 -10.68 -19.35 -0.98
CA GLN A 56 -11.05 -18.28 -0.06
C GLN A 56 -10.03 -17.12 -0.07
N LEU A 57 -8.75 -17.44 -0.09
CA LEU A 57 -7.67 -16.45 -0.16
C LEU A 57 -7.72 -15.66 -1.48
N LEU A 58 -8.11 -16.29 -2.60
CA LEU A 58 -8.31 -15.57 -3.87
C LEU A 58 -9.49 -14.60 -3.80
N HIS A 59 -10.58 -14.95 -3.12
CA HIS A 59 -11.69 -14.02 -2.91
C HIS A 59 -11.24 -12.80 -2.08
N TRP A 60 -10.46 -13.03 -1.01
CA TRP A 60 -9.89 -11.93 -0.22
C TRP A 60 -8.81 -11.14 -0.96
N TYR A 61 -8.04 -11.80 -1.82
CA TYR A 61 -7.09 -11.12 -2.71
C TYR A 61 -7.82 -10.08 -3.56
N TYR A 62 -8.89 -10.49 -4.23
CA TYR A 62 -9.68 -9.60 -5.08
C TYR A 62 -10.45 -8.52 -4.31
N ARG A 63 -10.69 -8.70 -3.00
CA ARG A 63 -11.36 -7.69 -2.18
C ARG A 63 -10.40 -6.67 -1.56
N ASP A 64 -9.27 -7.14 -1.02
CA ASP A 64 -8.46 -6.36 -0.08
C ASP A 64 -7.12 -5.90 -0.67
N PHE A 65 -6.63 -6.53 -1.74
CA PHE A 65 -5.38 -6.14 -2.37
C PHE A 65 -5.66 -5.05 -3.42
N PRO A 66 -4.90 -3.94 -3.44
CA PRO A 66 -5.01 -2.99 -4.53
C PRO A 66 -4.57 -3.68 -5.82
N PRO A 67 -5.27 -3.48 -6.96
CA PRO A 67 -4.84 -4.02 -8.24
C PRO A 67 -3.38 -3.76 -8.55
N TYR A 68 -2.69 -4.81 -8.97
CA TYR A 68 -1.29 -4.74 -9.32
C TYR A 68 -1.14 -3.91 -10.61
N ASN A 69 -0.31 -2.87 -10.55
CA ASN A 69 -0.01 -2.02 -11.70
C ASN A 69 1.42 -2.29 -12.18
N PRO A 70 1.63 -3.18 -13.18
CA PRO A 70 2.96 -3.52 -13.68
C PRO A 70 3.70 -2.32 -14.29
N LEU A 71 2.97 -1.26 -14.63
CA LEU A 71 3.57 -0.05 -15.16
C LEU A 71 4.32 0.74 -14.09
N LEU A 72 4.04 0.58 -12.79
CA LEU A 72 4.76 1.30 -11.74
C LEU A 72 6.19 0.77 -11.55
N ASP A 73 6.38 -0.54 -11.69
CA ASP A 73 7.68 -1.21 -11.48
C ASP A 73 8.66 -0.99 -12.62
N ARG A 74 8.19 -0.46 -13.77
CA ARG A 74 9.09 -0.11 -14.88
C ARG A 74 9.85 1.18 -14.53
N PRO A 75 11.20 1.13 -14.48
CA PRO A 75 12.01 2.31 -14.22
C PRO A 75 11.62 3.44 -15.18
N LEU A 76 11.53 4.67 -14.67
CA LEU A 76 11.48 5.83 -15.55
C LEU A 76 12.77 5.82 -16.37
N PRO A 77 12.73 6.09 -17.69
CA PRO A 77 13.97 6.40 -18.40
C PRO A 77 14.58 7.62 -17.69
N SER A 78 15.71 7.42 -17.02
CA SER A 78 16.43 8.49 -16.38
C SER A 78 16.86 9.46 -17.48
N ASN A 79 16.35 10.70 -17.43
CA ASN A 79 16.88 11.80 -18.25
C ASN A 79 18.25 12.25 -17.72
N THR A 80 19.13 11.32 -17.40
CA THR A 80 20.55 11.58 -17.26
C THR A 80 21.14 11.47 -18.65
N LYS A 81 21.24 12.61 -19.35
CA LYS A 81 22.15 12.73 -20.49
C LYS A 81 23.53 12.28 -20.00
N ALA A 82 23.89 11.04 -20.28
CA ALA A 82 25.24 10.54 -20.13
C ALA A 82 26.10 11.32 -21.13
N LYS A 83 26.67 12.44 -20.67
CA LYS A 83 27.67 13.17 -21.42
C LYS A 83 28.92 12.29 -21.46
N LYS A 84 29.01 11.48 -22.51
CA LYS A 84 30.19 10.70 -22.88
C LYS A 84 31.31 11.69 -23.20
N SER A 85 32.13 12.04 -22.21
CA SER A 85 33.36 12.80 -22.44
C SER A 85 34.49 11.80 -22.71
N THR A 86 34.74 11.59 -23.99
CA THR A 86 35.97 11.01 -24.53
C THR A 86 37.13 11.89 -24.08
N GLY A 87 38.10 11.32 -23.35
CA GLY A 87 39.28 12.04 -22.87
C GLY A 87 40.28 12.28 -24.00
N GLY A 88 40.62 13.56 -24.21
CA GLY A 88 41.78 14.03 -24.94
C GLY A 88 42.40 15.18 -24.14
N SER A 89 43.69 15.06 -23.84
CA SER A 89 44.50 15.99 -23.04
C SER A 89 44.57 17.40 -23.63
N GLN A 90 44.53 18.45 -22.79
CA GLN A 90 45.58 19.48 -22.67
C GLN A 90 45.27 20.57 -21.60
N VAL A 91 46.29 20.77 -20.75
CA VAL A 91 46.81 21.96 -20.03
C VAL A 91 46.09 23.32 -20.14
N GLY A 92 45.92 24.03 -19.01
CA GLY A 92 45.85 25.51 -18.97
C GLY A 92 45.05 26.18 -17.84
N SER A 93 45.74 26.57 -16.76
CA SER A 93 45.68 27.84 -15.98
C SER A 93 44.35 28.52 -15.52
N ASN A 94 44.25 28.67 -14.18
CA ASN A 94 43.72 29.78 -13.34
C ASN A 94 42.41 30.55 -13.69
N ALA A 95 41.42 30.51 -12.79
CA ALA A 95 40.72 31.70 -12.22
C ALA A 95 39.65 31.31 -11.17
N ALA A 96 39.46 32.21 -10.18
CA ALA A 96 38.65 32.13 -8.96
C ALA A 96 37.12 32.05 -9.17
N PRO A 97 36.32 31.70 -8.12
CA PRO A 97 34.87 31.54 -8.23
C PRO A 97 34.11 32.85 -7.96
N PRO A 98 32.97 33.12 -8.61
CA PRO A 98 32.02 34.11 -8.12
C PRO A 98 30.93 33.47 -7.24
N SER A 99 30.62 34.19 -6.17
CA SER A 99 29.55 34.02 -5.21
C SER A 99 28.23 34.60 -5.71
N VAL A 100 27.14 33.83 -5.65
CA VAL A 100 25.74 34.34 -5.62
C VAL A 100 24.92 33.22 -4.98
N GLY A 101 24.32 33.36 -3.79
CA GLY A 101 23.16 34.19 -3.52
C GLY A 101 22.12 33.32 -2.79
N ALA A 102 22.30 33.13 -1.49
CA ALA A 102 21.39 32.35 -0.64
C ALA A 102 20.23 33.25 -0.16
N PHE A 103 18.99 32.92 -0.52
CA PHE A 103 17.79 33.44 0.13
C PHE A 103 16.76 32.33 0.38
N LYS A 104 16.81 31.84 1.63
CA LYS A 104 15.76 31.36 2.55
C LYS A 104 14.45 30.78 1.98
N SER A 105 14.17 29.52 2.34
CA SER A 105 12.93 29.22 3.06
C SER A 105 13.21 28.24 4.22
N SER A 106 13.19 28.80 5.42
CA SER A 106 13.42 28.13 6.69
C SER A 106 12.05 27.76 7.25
N LEU A 107 11.74 26.46 7.31
CA LEU A 107 10.86 25.83 8.32
C LEU A 107 10.87 24.30 8.19
N VAL A 108 11.20 23.75 7.01
CA VAL A 108 11.27 22.28 6.80
C VAL A 108 12.60 21.68 7.30
N CYS A 109 13.62 22.51 7.55
CA CYS A 109 14.96 22.07 7.96
C CYS A 109 15.05 21.70 9.46
N ILE A 110 14.17 22.25 10.31
CA ILE A 110 14.23 22.01 11.76
C ILE A 110 13.69 20.61 12.10
N CYS A 111 12.65 20.13 11.40
CA CYS A 111 12.11 18.78 11.63
C CYS A 111 13.04 17.66 11.15
N LEU A 112 13.87 17.92 10.13
CA LEU A 112 14.85 16.94 9.63
C LEU A 112 16.06 16.78 10.56
N PHE A 113 16.43 17.82 11.31
CA PHE A 113 17.57 17.76 12.23
C PHE A 113 17.27 16.90 13.48
N VAL A 114 16.03 16.91 13.96
CA VAL A 114 15.61 16.09 15.12
C VAL A 114 15.58 14.59 14.75
N CYS A 115 15.18 14.22 13.53
CA CYS A 115 15.19 12.83 13.08
C CYS A 115 16.61 12.29 12.82
N LEU A 116 17.53 13.10 12.29
CA LEU A 116 18.91 12.67 12.02
C LEU A 116 19.77 12.50 13.28
N PHE A 117 19.49 13.27 14.35
CA PHE A 117 20.23 13.18 15.61
C PHE A 117 19.87 11.91 16.42
N VAL A 118 18.63 11.43 16.32
CA VAL A 118 18.17 10.23 17.04
C VAL A 118 18.59 8.93 16.35
N TYR A 119 18.77 8.92 15.02
CA TYR A 119 19.14 7.70 14.27
C TYR A 119 20.66 7.43 14.18
N SER A 120 21.50 8.33 14.68
CA SER A 120 22.98 8.18 14.61
C SER A 120 23.64 7.61 15.88
N ASN A 121 22.88 7.20 16.90
CA ASN A 121 23.43 6.72 18.18
C ASN A 121 23.19 5.23 18.50
N PHE A 122 22.91 4.39 17.50
CA PHE A 122 22.81 2.94 17.72
C PHE A 122 23.39 2.12 16.56
N ASN A 123 24.72 2.16 16.41
CA ASN A 123 25.45 1.07 15.76
C ASN A 123 26.88 0.99 16.32
N VAL A 124 27.01 0.37 17.49
CA VAL A 124 28.30 -0.06 18.03
C VAL A 124 28.59 -1.43 17.43
N GLY A 125 29.40 -1.47 16.38
CA GLY A 125 30.05 -2.67 15.86
C GLY A 125 31.55 -2.41 15.83
N SER A 126 32.25 -2.85 16.87
CA SER A 126 33.71 -2.72 16.98
C SER A 126 34.37 -3.65 15.96
N VAL A 127 35.06 -3.07 14.96
CA VAL A 127 35.98 -3.82 14.10
C VAL A 127 37.35 -3.69 14.74
N TYR A 128 37.80 -4.77 15.38
CA TYR A 128 39.20 -4.90 15.79
C TYR A 128 40.04 -5.10 14.53
N ASP A 129 40.92 -4.14 14.25
CA ASP A 129 42.01 -4.30 13.29
C ASP A 129 43.15 -5.04 14.02
N VAL A 130 43.47 -6.25 13.56
CA VAL A 130 44.65 -6.99 14.04
C VAL A 130 45.72 -6.82 12.97
N ASP A 131 46.67 -5.93 13.23
CA ASP A 131 47.87 -5.75 12.42
C ASP A 131 48.70 -7.05 12.38
N GLY A 132 48.89 -7.58 11.18
CA GLY A 132 49.77 -8.71 10.88
C GLY A 132 50.51 -8.47 9.56
N ARG A 133 51.68 -7.86 9.66
CA ARG A 133 52.65 -7.50 8.60
C ARG A 133 53.29 -8.73 7.94
N SER A 134 53.33 -8.79 6.59
CA SER A 134 54.55 -9.03 5.77
C SER A 134 54.27 -9.24 4.27
N ASP A 135 54.74 -8.28 3.46
CA ASP A 135 55.42 -8.34 2.15
C ASP A 135 55.05 -9.39 1.08
N ALA A 136 54.38 -8.94 0.02
CA ALA A 136 54.81 -9.05 -1.39
C ALA A 136 53.83 -8.27 -2.29
N VAL A 137 54.34 -7.26 -3.01
CA VAL A 137 53.54 -6.48 -3.97
C VAL A 137 53.25 -7.35 -5.20
N SER A 138 51.99 -7.75 -5.34
CA SER A 138 51.38 -8.18 -6.60
C SER A 138 50.21 -7.23 -6.89
N LEU A 139 50.13 -6.74 -8.13
CA LEU A 139 49.06 -5.90 -8.63
C LEU A 139 47.73 -6.67 -8.65
N SER A 140 47.07 -6.86 -7.51
CA SER A 140 45.76 -7.56 -7.46
C SER A 140 44.89 -7.34 -6.22
N ASP A 141 45.39 -6.86 -5.07
CA ASP A 141 44.54 -6.71 -3.87
C ASP A 141 44.12 -5.28 -3.55
N VAL A 142 45.01 -4.29 -3.74
CA VAL A 142 44.71 -2.87 -3.47
C VAL A 142 43.72 -2.32 -4.51
N ASN A 143 43.89 -2.71 -5.78
CA ASN A 143 42.95 -2.38 -6.85
C ASN A 143 41.60 -3.10 -6.66
N ALA A 144 41.60 -4.36 -6.22
CA ALA A 144 40.36 -5.08 -5.92
C ALA A 144 39.61 -4.47 -4.72
N LYS A 145 40.32 -4.13 -3.63
CA LYS A 145 39.75 -3.40 -2.48
C LYS A 145 39.25 -2.01 -2.87
N ALA A 146 39.97 -1.27 -3.71
CA ALA A 146 39.53 0.03 -4.21
C ALA A 146 38.31 -0.08 -5.15
N ILE A 147 38.25 -1.10 -6.01
CA ILE A 147 37.10 -1.38 -6.88
C ILE A 147 35.89 -1.82 -6.04
N MET A 148 36.08 -2.67 -5.02
CA MET A 148 35.02 -3.07 -4.09
C MET A 148 34.53 -1.90 -3.23
N ALA A 149 35.43 -1.02 -2.76
CA ALA A 149 35.06 0.19 -2.02
C ALA A 149 34.36 1.22 -2.92
N ALA A 150 34.79 1.38 -4.18
CA ALA A 150 34.11 2.21 -5.16
C ALA A 150 32.74 1.62 -5.58
N ALA A 151 32.64 0.29 -5.69
CA ALA A 151 31.38 -0.41 -5.92
C ALA A 151 30.44 -0.30 -4.71
N ALA A 152 30.96 -0.35 -3.47
CA ALA A 152 30.19 -0.12 -2.25
C ALA A 152 29.63 1.31 -2.23
N ARG A 153 30.47 2.33 -2.47
CA ARG A 153 30.03 3.73 -2.56
C ARG A 153 29.01 3.97 -3.69
N LYS A 154 29.17 3.30 -4.84
CA LYS A 154 28.18 3.34 -5.94
C LYS A 154 26.87 2.64 -5.57
N ARG A 155 26.93 1.53 -4.82
CA ARG A 155 25.73 0.82 -4.32
C ARG A 155 24.98 1.65 -3.28
N ASP A 156 25.70 2.29 -2.35
CA ASP A 156 25.13 3.18 -1.34
C ASP A 156 24.50 4.43 -1.98
N SER A 157 25.15 4.98 -3.03
CA SER A 157 24.58 6.06 -3.86
C SER A 157 23.30 5.62 -4.58
N ALA A 158 23.29 4.43 -5.18
CA ALA A 158 22.11 3.90 -5.88
C ALA A 158 20.94 3.61 -4.93
N HIS A 159 21.21 3.16 -3.70
CA HIS A 159 20.19 2.99 -2.66
C HIS A 159 19.54 4.32 -2.30
N ASN A 160 20.35 5.36 -2.08
CA ASN A 160 19.85 6.70 -1.76
C ASN A 160 19.08 7.33 -2.92
N GLU A 161 19.54 7.14 -4.17
CA GLU A 161 18.80 7.60 -5.36
C GLU A 161 17.41 6.96 -5.44
N ARG A 162 17.29 5.64 -5.24
CA ARG A 162 15.99 4.95 -5.22
C ARG A 162 15.06 5.53 -4.15
N PHE A 163 15.57 5.78 -2.94
CA PHE A 163 14.80 6.39 -1.86
C PHE A 163 14.28 7.79 -2.24
N TYR A 164 15.14 8.64 -2.80
CA TYR A 164 14.72 9.99 -3.21
C TYR A 164 13.72 9.95 -4.39
N GLU A 165 13.91 9.05 -5.35
CA GLU A 165 12.97 8.86 -6.46
C GLU A 165 11.58 8.45 -5.98
N GLU A 166 11.50 7.51 -5.05
CA GLU A 166 10.26 7.05 -4.43
C GLU A 166 9.59 8.17 -3.65
N LEU A 167 10.34 8.87 -2.79
CA LEU A 167 9.83 10.00 -2.01
C LEU A 167 9.33 11.14 -2.90
N GLU A 168 10.06 11.47 -3.98
CA GLU A 168 9.63 12.47 -4.95
C GLU A 168 8.36 12.04 -5.68
N TRP A 169 8.27 10.77 -6.07
CA TRP A 169 7.06 10.22 -6.69
C TRP A 169 5.87 10.32 -5.74
N GLU A 170 6.00 9.90 -4.49
CA GLU A 170 4.94 10.01 -3.50
C GLU A 170 4.54 11.48 -3.26
N ARG A 171 5.52 12.38 -3.17
CA ARG A 171 5.27 13.82 -3.05
C ARG A 171 4.49 14.35 -4.26
N ARG A 172 4.83 13.92 -5.48
CA ARG A 172 4.09 14.26 -6.71
C ARG A 172 2.65 13.74 -6.63
N VAL A 173 2.45 12.48 -6.24
CA VAL A 173 1.12 11.86 -6.09
C VAL A 173 0.29 12.63 -5.07
N ARG A 174 0.79 12.84 -3.84
CA ARG A 174 0.08 13.58 -2.77
C ARG A 174 -0.27 15.01 -3.20
N LYS A 175 0.67 15.72 -3.84
CA LYS A 175 0.43 17.07 -4.36
C LYS A 175 -0.64 17.11 -5.44
N ARG A 176 -0.68 16.12 -6.35
CA ARG A 176 -1.74 16.01 -7.37
C ARG A 176 -3.07 15.61 -6.75
N LYS A 177 -3.08 14.69 -5.78
CA LYS A 177 -4.26 14.25 -5.03
C LYS A 177 -4.95 15.43 -4.35
N ALA A 178 -4.20 16.25 -3.60
CA ALA A 178 -4.73 17.43 -2.92
C ALA A 178 -5.35 18.43 -3.90
N ARG A 179 -4.65 18.72 -5.02
CA ARG A 179 -5.16 19.62 -6.06
C ARG A 179 -6.43 19.10 -6.73
N LEU A 180 -6.51 17.79 -6.95
CA LEU A 180 -7.68 17.15 -7.51
C LEU A 180 -8.87 17.25 -6.56
N LEU A 181 -8.66 16.98 -5.27
CA LEU A 181 -9.71 17.12 -4.26
C LEU A 181 -10.29 18.53 -4.24
N THR A 182 -9.44 19.56 -4.16
CA THR A 182 -9.90 20.96 -4.18
C THR A 182 -10.66 21.31 -5.46
N ALA A 183 -10.17 20.89 -6.64
CA ALA A 183 -10.85 21.17 -7.90
C ALA A 183 -12.23 20.50 -8.01
N VAL A 184 -12.39 19.30 -7.46
CA VAL A 184 -13.70 18.62 -7.44
C VAL A 184 -14.62 19.24 -6.40
N GLU A 185 -14.14 19.58 -5.21
CA GLU A 185 -14.94 20.28 -4.19
C GLU A 185 -15.46 21.62 -4.71
N GLU A 186 -14.63 22.40 -5.41
CA GLU A 186 -15.03 23.65 -6.07
C GLU A 186 -16.08 23.41 -7.18
N ALA A 187 -15.91 22.35 -7.98
CA ALA A 187 -16.84 22.00 -9.05
C ALA A 187 -18.23 21.58 -8.51
N PHE A 188 -18.28 20.77 -7.45
CA PHE A 188 -19.54 20.37 -6.82
C PHE A 188 -20.23 21.55 -6.12
N ALA A 189 -19.46 22.41 -5.44
CA ALA A 189 -19.98 23.65 -4.86
C ALA A 189 -20.58 24.59 -5.93
N HIS A 190 -20.00 24.61 -7.14
CA HIS A 190 -20.56 25.37 -8.26
C HIS A 190 -21.94 24.86 -8.68
N VAL A 191 -22.14 23.53 -8.75
CA VAL A 191 -23.47 22.94 -9.05
C VAL A 191 -24.46 23.27 -7.95
N GLN A 192 -24.07 23.12 -6.68
CA GLN A 192 -24.95 23.41 -5.54
C GLN A 192 -25.43 24.87 -5.55
N ARG A 193 -24.51 25.83 -5.74
CA ARG A 193 -24.86 27.25 -5.86
C ARG A 193 -25.79 27.53 -7.04
N PHE A 194 -25.61 26.82 -8.15
CA PHE A 194 -26.46 26.98 -9.32
C PHE A 194 -27.91 26.50 -9.08
N HIS A 195 -28.08 25.44 -8.28
CA HIS A 195 -29.41 25.01 -7.84
C HIS A 195 -30.06 26.03 -6.89
N ASP A 196 -29.29 26.64 -6.00
CA ASP A 196 -29.80 27.65 -5.06
C ASP A 196 -30.23 28.94 -5.78
N GLU A 197 -29.48 29.39 -6.79
CA GLU A 197 -29.73 30.65 -7.52
C GLU A 197 -30.89 30.57 -8.52
N LYS A 198 -31.11 29.42 -9.17
CA LYS A 198 -32.14 29.28 -10.22
C LYS A 198 -33.52 28.84 -9.73
N GLY A 199 -33.65 28.49 -8.45
CA GLY A 199 -34.90 27.99 -7.86
C GLY A 199 -35.43 26.70 -8.52
N PRO A 200 -36.60 26.19 -8.09
CA PRO A 200 -37.15 24.89 -8.50
C PRO A 200 -37.48 24.72 -9.99
N CYS A 201 -37.41 25.77 -10.80
CA CYS A 201 -37.85 25.78 -12.21
C CYS A 201 -36.73 25.52 -13.23
N SER A 202 -35.49 25.32 -12.80
CA SER A 202 -34.35 24.97 -13.64
C SER A 202 -33.90 23.53 -13.38
N LEU A 203 -34.65 22.56 -13.91
CA LEU A 203 -34.21 21.17 -13.91
C LEU A 203 -33.09 20.99 -14.95
N MET A 204 -31.85 21.32 -14.57
CA MET A 204 -30.68 20.93 -15.38
C MET A 204 -30.54 19.41 -15.27
N ASP A 205 -30.47 18.73 -16.40
CA ASP A 205 -30.24 17.28 -16.41
C ASP A 205 -28.89 16.98 -15.75
N SER A 206 -28.81 15.92 -14.94
CA SER A 206 -27.57 15.56 -14.22
C SER A 206 -26.40 15.31 -15.19
N CYS A 207 -26.70 14.87 -16.40
CA CYS A 207 -25.73 14.70 -17.47
C CYS A 207 -25.19 16.05 -17.99
N GLU A 208 -26.06 17.03 -18.21
CA GLU A 208 -25.68 18.38 -18.62
C GLU A 208 -24.85 19.08 -17.53
N ALA A 209 -25.25 18.93 -16.27
CA ALA A 209 -24.50 19.41 -15.11
C ALA A 209 -23.08 18.81 -15.03
N ALA A 210 -22.97 17.50 -15.23
CA ALA A 210 -21.69 16.79 -15.26
C ALA A 210 -20.78 17.29 -16.40
N GLN A 211 -21.33 17.47 -17.60
CA GLN A 211 -20.60 18.00 -18.76
C GLN A 211 -20.13 19.44 -18.53
N ALA A 212 -20.94 20.27 -17.88
CA ALA A 212 -20.59 21.66 -17.58
C ALA A 212 -19.40 21.80 -16.63
N ILE A 213 -19.33 20.94 -15.60
CA ILE A 213 -18.24 21.01 -14.59
C ILE A 213 -17.00 20.18 -14.96
N PHE A 214 -17.13 19.21 -15.86
CA PHE A 214 -16.03 18.32 -16.26
C PHE A 214 -14.76 19.07 -16.70
N PRO A 215 -14.81 20.16 -17.51
CA PRO A 215 -13.62 20.91 -17.90
C PRO A 215 -12.83 21.49 -16.72
N ALA A 216 -13.51 21.88 -15.62
CA ALA A 216 -12.87 22.45 -14.44
C ALA A 216 -12.01 21.41 -13.69
N LEU A 217 -12.46 20.16 -13.61
CA LEU A 217 -11.78 19.07 -12.90
C LEU A 217 -10.89 18.20 -13.81
N ALA A 218 -11.15 18.15 -15.12
CA ALA A 218 -10.48 17.26 -16.07
C ALA A 218 -8.95 17.39 -16.05
N ARG A 219 -8.42 18.62 -16.00
CA ARG A 219 -6.96 18.84 -16.00
C ARG A 219 -6.30 18.33 -14.71
N ALA A 220 -6.95 18.51 -13.57
CA ALA A 220 -6.44 18.02 -12.30
C ALA A 220 -6.47 16.49 -12.24
N LEU A 221 -7.57 15.90 -12.73
CA LEU A 221 -7.80 14.47 -12.76
C LEU A 221 -6.83 13.75 -13.69
N GLN A 222 -6.68 14.21 -14.93
CA GLN A 222 -5.73 13.66 -15.90
C GLN A 222 -4.28 13.72 -15.39
N LYS A 223 -3.89 14.80 -14.69
CA LYS A 223 -2.55 14.90 -14.10
C LYS A 223 -2.34 13.90 -12.97
N TYR A 224 -3.38 13.60 -12.18
CA TYR A 224 -3.31 12.56 -11.15
C TYR A 224 -3.17 11.17 -11.80
N ILE A 225 -4.07 10.82 -12.71
CA ILE A 225 -4.12 9.55 -13.43
C ILE A 225 -2.80 9.25 -14.19
N ARG A 226 -2.17 10.28 -14.77
CA ARG A 226 -0.87 10.12 -15.45
C ARG A 226 0.27 9.82 -14.48
N VAL A 227 0.29 10.45 -13.32
CA VAL A 227 1.35 10.22 -12.31
C VAL A 227 1.20 8.84 -11.67
N THR A 228 -0.03 8.36 -11.51
CA THR A 228 -0.34 6.99 -11.03
C THR A 228 -0.28 5.93 -12.14
N ARG A 229 -0.01 6.32 -13.40
CA ARG A 229 0.08 5.47 -14.59
C ARG A 229 -1.20 4.66 -14.87
N GLN A 230 -2.37 5.27 -14.67
CA GLN A 230 -3.70 4.65 -14.79
C GLN A 230 -4.49 5.07 -16.05
N GLN A 231 -3.85 5.74 -17.01
CA GLN A 231 -4.51 6.33 -18.19
C GLN A 231 -5.32 5.35 -19.05
N HIS A 232 -4.99 4.07 -19.04
CA HIS A 232 -5.69 3.04 -19.81
C HIS A 232 -7.02 2.61 -19.17
N ARG A 233 -7.25 2.96 -17.89
CA ARG A 233 -8.43 2.52 -17.11
C ARG A 233 -9.61 3.47 -17.24
N PHE A 234 -9.35 4.74 -17.51
CA PHE A 234 -10.36 5.79 -17.42
C PHE A 234 -10.52 6.50 -18.77
N SER A 235 -11.64 6.26 -19.44
CA SER A 235 -12.09 7.06 -20.59
C SER A 235 -12.78 8.34 -20.12
N ALA A 236 -12.83 9.37 -20.97
CA ALA A 236 -13.54 10.61 -20.64
C ALA A 236 -15.04 10.36 -20.46
N GLU A 237 -15.63 9.50 -21.29
CA GLU A 237 -17.05 9.12 -21.23
C GLU A 237 -17.41 8.46 -19.90
N SER A 238 -16.61 7.47 -19.45
CA SER A 238 -16.82 6.78 -18.18
C SER A 238 -16.69 7.72 -16.96
N ILE A 239 -15.82 8.74 -17.06
CA ILE A 239 -15.70 9.75 -16.00
C ILE A 239 -16.96 10.62 -15.93
N VAL A 240 -17.47 11.08 -17.08
CA VAL A 240 -18.67 11.92 -17.14
C VAL A 240 -19.91 11.14 -16.68
N GLU A 241 -20.03 9.86 -17.06
CA GLU A 241 -21.10 8.97 -16.59
C GLU A 241 -21.05 8.75 -15.07
N HIS A 242 -19.86 8.52 -14.51
CA HIS A 242 -19.71 8.41 -13.05
C HIS A 242 -20.05 9.73 -12.35
N LEU A 243 -19.65 10.85 -12.95
CA LEU A 243 -19.94 12.17 -12.44
C LEU A 243 -21.45 12.48 -12.47
N SER A 244 -22.15 12.13 -13.55
CA SER A 244 -23.61 12.29 -13.62
C SER A 244 -24.31 11.45 -12.57
N ASN A 245 -23.91 10.19 -12.36
CA ASN A 245 -24.44 9.35 -11.30
C ASN A 245 -24.21 9.96 -9.91
N CYS A 246 -23.02 10.52 -9.67
CA CYS A 246 -22.74 11.18 -8.40
C CYS A 246 -23.64 12.40 -8.17
N LEU A 247 -23.96 13.17 -9.22
CA LEU A 247 -24.88 14.30 -9.12
C LEU A 247 -26.34 13.85 -8.96
N THR A 248 -26.77 12.78 -9.65
CA THR A 248 -28.13 12.25 -9.53
C THR A 248 -28.45 11.74 -8.12
N TYR A 249 -27.45 11.21 -7.40
CA TYR A 249 -27.62 10.67 -6.05
C TYR A 249 -27.06 11.59 -4.94
N ASP A 250 -26.78 12.86 -5.24
CA ASP A 250 -26.25 13.85 -4.29
C ASP A 250 -25.00 13.37 -3.51
N MET A 251 -24.10 12.65 -4.21
CA MET A 251 -22.88 12.13 -3.62
C MET A 251 -21.84 13.23 -3.45
N SER A 252 -21.07 13.16 -2.35
CA SER A 252 -20.00 14.13 -2.10
C SER A 252 -18.85 14.04 -3.12
N ALA A 253 -18.10 15.15 -3.28
CA ALA A 253 -16.87 15.21 -4.07
C ALA A 253 -15.86 14.10 -3.70
N LYS A 254 -15.77 13.73 -2.42
CA LYS A 254 -14.90 12.64 -1.95
C LYS A 254 -15.38 11.28 -2.45
N ALA A 255 -16.69 11.03 -2.43
CA ALA A 255 -17.27 9.79 -2.93
C ALA A 255 -17.05 9.61 -4.44
N PHE A 256 -17.16 10.69 -5.23
CA PHE A 256 -16.77 10.66 -6.64
C PHE A 256 -15.30 10.24 -6.81
N LEU A 257 -14.41 10.79 -5.97
CA LEU A 257 -12.97 10.55 -6.04
C LEU A 257 -12.51 9.17 -5.57
N GLU A 258 -13.31 8.47 -4.75
CA GLU A 258 -13.00 7.13 -4.27
C GLU A 258 -12.71 6.15 -5.42
N ARG A 259 -13.43 6.24 -6.54
CA ARG A 259 -13.20 5.41 -7.74
C ARG A 259 -11.79 5.57 -8.34
N TYR A 260 -11.19 6.76 -8.23
CA TYR A 260 -9.86 7.03 -8.78
C TYR A 260 -8.74 6.83 -7.75
N PHE A 261 -9.05 6.93 -6.45
CA PHE A 261 -8.09 6.74 -5.37
C PHE A 261 -7.98 5.27 -4.95
N ASN A 262 -9.11 4.57 -4.91
CA ASN A 262 -9.18 3.15 -4.62
C ASN A 262 -9.28 2.39 -5.94
N ASN A 263 -8.21 1.69 -6.27
CA ASN A 263 -8.07 0.97 -7.53
C ASN A 263 -9.05 -0.21 -7.70
N ASN A 264 -9.92 -0.51 -6.73
CA ASN A 264 -10.66 -1.76 -6.65
C ASN A 264 -11.80 -1.91 -7.68
N ASP A 265 -12.18 -0.87 -8.41
CA ASP A 265 -13.40 -0.89 -9.24
C ASP A 265 -13.23 -1.57 -10.62
N ASP A 266 -12.00 -1.96 -10.99
CA ASP A 266 -11.69 -2.54 -12.31
C ASP A 266 -12.13 -4.00 -12.47
N PHE A 267 -12.58 -4.67 -11.41
CA PHE A 267 -12.97 -6.08 -11.51
C PHE A 267 -14.12 -6.31 -12.49
N HIS A 268 -14.95 -5.29 -12.78
CA HIS A 268 -16.11 -5.41 -13.65
C HIS A 268 -15.80 -5.44 -15.15
N GLN A 269 -14.66 -4.91 -15.63
CA GLN A 269 -14.29 -5.04 -17.05
C GLN A 269 -13.71 -6.42 -17.38
N GLY A 270 -13.24 -7.18 -16.37
CA GLY A 270 -12.62 -8.50 -16.54
C GLY A 270 -13.54 -9.70 -16.30
N ILE A 271 -14.81 -9.50 -15.92
CA ILE A 271 -15.76 -10.60 -15.60
C ILE A 271 -15.98 -11.55 -16.79
N GLN A 272 -15.67 -11.13 -18.03
CA GLN A 272 -15.87 -11.98 -19.21
C GLN A 272 -14.88 -13.15 -19.31
N THR A 273 -13.79 -13.18 -18.53
CA THR A 273 -12.85 -14.31 -18.53
C THR A 273 -12.59 -14.85 -17.12
N PRO A 274 -12.85 -16.14 -16.84
CA PRO A 274 -12.55 -16.71 -15.53
C PRO A 274 -11.04 -16.63 -15.27
N ALA A 275 -10.65 -15.97 -14.19
CA ALA A 275 -9.24 -15.87 -13.79
C ALA A 275 -8.69 -17.27 -13.49
N LYS A 276 -7.71 -17.70 -14.29
CA LYS A 276 -7.09 -19.01 -14.15
C LYS A 276 -5.96 -18.97 -13.12
N TRP A 277 -6.09 -19.76 -12.04
CA TRP A 277 -5.08 -19.88 -10.99
C TRP A 277 -4.61 -21.32 -10.83
N SER A 278 -3.34 -21.52 -10.49
CA SER A 278 -2.78 -22.82 -10.11
C SER A 278 -2.24 -22.80 -8.68
N ILE A 279 -2.46 -23.88 -7.93
CA ILE A 279 -1.92 -24.06 -6.58
C ILE A 279 -0.64 -24.89 -6.67
N VAL A 280 0.43 -24.41 -6.04
CA VAL A 280 1.70 -25.12 -5.91
C VAL A 280 1.98 -25.30 -4.44
N CYS A 281 1.91 -26.54 -3.97
CA CYS A 281 2.14 -26.91 -2.57
C CYS A 281 3.11 -28.09 -2.53
N LYS A 282 3.95 -28.16 -1.49
CA LYS A 282 4.82 -29.33 -1.27
C LYS A 282 4.04 -30.56 -0.78
N GLN A 283 2.92 -30.33 -0.11
CA GLN A 283 2.02 -31.35 0.41
C GLN A 283 0.79 -31.53 -0.50
N LEU A 284 0.04 -32.62 -0.27
CA LEU A 284 -1.21 -32.89 -0.98
C LEU A 284 -2.23 -31.76 -0.71
N VAL A 285 -2.81 -31.23 -1.78
CA VAL A 285 -3.74 -30.09 -1.69
C VAL A 285 -5.08 -30.46 -1.03
N SER A 286 -5.39 -31.76 -0.97
CA SER A 286 -6.54 -32.32 -0.25
C SER A 286 -6.38 -32.28 1.27
N MET A 287 -5.16 -32.12 1.79
CA MET A 287 -4.90 -32.09 3.23
C MET A 287 -5.44 -30.81 3.85
N ASN A 288 -5.81 -30.91 5.14
CA ASN A 288 -6.12 -29.74 5.96
C ASN A 288 -4.88 -28.86 6.13
N ILE A 289 -5.12 -27.56 6.17
CA ILE A 289 -4.09 -26.59 6.52
C ILE A 289 -3.56 -26.90 7.92
N SER A 290 -2.25 -27.06 8.03
CA SER A 290 -1.52 -27.24 9.28
C SER A 290 -0.52 -26.11 9.51
N ASP A 291 -0.01 -26.06 10.73
CA ASP A 291 1.03 -25.09 11.10
C ASP A 291 2.28 -25.23 10.21
N GLY A 292 2.92 -24.11 9.89
CA GLY A 292 4.12 -24.06 9.07
C GLY A 292 3.93 -24.38 7.58
N MET A 293 2.71 -24.66 7.12
CA MET A 293 2.45 -24.91 5.70
C MET A 293 2.72 -23.67 4.86
N ILE A 294 3.31 -23.89 3.69
CA ILE A 294 3.57 -22.87 2.69
C ILE A 294 3.07 -23.37 1.34
N PHE A 295 2.27 -22.57 0.66
CA PHE A 295 1.82 -22.85 -0.70
C PHE A 295 1.78 -21.55 -1.51
N GLN A 296 1.88 -21.70 -2.83
CA GLN A 296 1.88 -20.59 -3.77
C GLN A 296 0.65 -20.68 -4.67
N LEU A 297 0.00 -19.54 -4.91
CA LEU A 297 -1.04 -19.39 -5.93
C LEU A 297 -0.44 -18.60 -7.09
N ARG A 298 -0.49 -19.14 -8.31
CA ARG A 298 0.02 -18.45 -9.50
C ARG A 298 -1.11 -18.08 -10.44
N CYS A 299 -1.18 -16.83 -10.84
CA CYS A 299 -2.12 -16.36 -11.84
C CYS A 299 -1.60 -16.69 -13.24
N HIS A 300 -2.47 -17.24 -14.08
CA HIS A 300 -2.23 -17.51 -15.51
C HIS A 300 -3.14 -16.68 -16.42
N SER A 301 -3.96 -15.80 -15.83
CA SER A 301 -4.88 -14.96 -16.60
C SER A 301 -4.10 -13.88 -17.35
N PRO A 302 -4.35 -13.68 -18.66
CA PRO A 302 -3.82 -12.51 -19.36
C PRO A 302 -4.49 -11.25 -18.83
N GLY A 303 -3.72 -10.17 -18.65
CA GLY A 303 -4.21 -8.88 -18.14
C GLY A 303 -3.29 -8.24 -17.09
N PHE A 304 -3.88 -7.47 -16.17
CA PHE A 304 -3.12 -6.76 -15.12
C PHE A 304 -2.45 -7.68 -14.11
N ASP A 305 -3.05 -8.83 -13.81
CA ASP A 305 -2.50 -9.84 -12.91
C ASP A 305 -1.50 -10.80 -13.60
N THR A 306 -1.07 -10.51 -14.83
CA THR A 306 -0.12 -11.37 -15.56
C THR A 306 1.19 -11.47 -14.78
N GLY A 307 1.57 -12.70 -14.41
CA GLY A 307 2.81 -12.96 -13.66
C GLY A 307 2.70 -12.71 -12.15
N VAL A 308 1.51 -12.37 -11.64
CA VAL A 308 1.27 -12.26 -10.20
C VAL A 308 1.30 -13.64 -9.56
N SER A 309 1.99 -13.75 -8.43
CA SER A 309 1.89 -14.92 -7.57
C SER A 309 1.74 -14.54 -6.10
N LEU A 310 0.96 -15.33 -5.37
CA LEU A 310 0.69 -15.16 -3.96
C LEU A 310 1.38 -16.26 -3.18
N LEU A 311 2.30 -15.89 -2.29
CA LEU A 311 2.91 -16.80 -1.34
C LEU A 311 2.09 -16.79 -0.05
N CYS A 312 1.54 -17.94 0.30
CA CYS A 312 0.69 -18.12 1.48
C CYS A 312 1.48 -18.91 2.54
N ARG A 313 1.72 -18.29 3.70
CA ARG A 313 2.36 -18.94 4.85
C ARG A 313 1.37 -19.08 6.00
N VAL A 314 1.23 -20.29 6.50
CA VAL A 314 0.29 -20.64 7.55
C VAL A 314 1.00 -20.68 8.90
N SER A 315 0.36 -20.11 9.92
CA SER A 315 0.74 -20.18 11.33
C SER A 315 -0.48 -20.55 12.17
N ARG A 316 -0.33 -21.45 13.14
CA ARG A 316 -1.39 -21.76 14.11
C ARG A 316 -1.61 -20.56 15.03
N LEU A 317 -2.86 -20.32 15.43
CA LEU A 317 -3.14 -19.30 16.43
C LEU A 317 -2.63 -19.74 17.81
N PRO A 318 -2.07 -18.82 18.61
CA PRO A 318 -1.64 -19.13 19.96
C PRO A 318 -2.85 -19.48 20.82
N PHE A 319 -2.66 -20.39 21.78
CA PHE A 319 -3.64 -20.60 22.84
C PHE A 319 -3.58 -19.41 23.80
N LEU A 320 -4.69 -18.70 23.96
CA LEU A 320 -4.81 -17.57 24.86
C LEU A 320 -5.62 -18.02 26.07
N ASP A 321 -5.00 -17.99 27.25
CA ASP A 321 -5.68 -18.22 28.52
C ASP A 321 -6.08 -16.88 29.13
N LEU A 322 -7.37 -16.68 29.33
CA LEU A 322 -7.93 -15.43 29.86
C LEU A 322 -8.39 -15.67 31.30
N THR A 323 -7.72 -15.03 32.26
CA THR A 323 -8.15 -15.02 33.66
C THR A 323 -8.93 -13.76 33.95
N GLU A 324 -10.16 -13.90 34.43
CA GLU A 324 -10.97 -12.78 34.90
C GLU A 324 -10.53 -12.37 36.31
N GLN A 325 -10.29 -11.07 36.52
CA GLN A 325 -10.08 -10.50 37.85
C GLN A 325 -11.15 -9.43 38.10
N SER A 326 -11.96 -9.63 39.13
CA SER A 326 -12.92 -8.63 39.58
C SER A 326 -12.21 -7.50 40.33
N ILE A 327 -12.44 -6.25 39.95
CA ILE A 327 -11.96 -5.09 40.69
C ILE A 327 -12.71 -5.03 42.03
N ASN A 328 -11.98 -5.11 43.14
CA ASN A 328 -12.57 -4.95 44.47
C ASN A 328 -12.99 -3.49 44.67
N PRO A 329 -14.28 -3.17 44.90
CA PRO A 329 -14.76 -1.80 45.04
C PRO A 329 -14.17 -1.08 46.28
N LYS A 330 -13.60 -1.81 47.22
CA LYS A 330 -12.88 -1.26 48.38
C LYS A 330 -11.50 -0.70 48.03
N ASN A 331 -10.88 -1.21 46.96
CA ASN A 331 -9.58 -0.74 46.46
C ASN A 331 -9.71 0.39 45.44
N ASP A 332 -10.94 0.69 44.99
CA ASP A 332 -11.27 1.73 44.01
C ASP A 332 -11.76 3.03 44.68
N ALA A 333 -11.78 3.05 46.02
CA ALA A 333 -12.18 4.19 46.83
C ALA A 333 -10.94 5.01 47.25
N PHE A 334 -10.74 6.16 46.62
CA PHE A 334 -9.70 7.12 47.01
C PHE A 334 -10.24 8.03 48.11
N VAL A 335 -9.67 7.93 49.32
CA VAL A 335 -9.93 8.91 50.39
C VAL A 335 -8.96 10.06 50.25
N LEU A 336 -9.43 11.20 49.74
CA LEU A 336 -8.72 12.47 49.79
C LEU A 336 -8.72 12.98 51.23
N LYS A 337 -7.63 12.71 51.96
CA LYS A 337 -7.41 13.29 53.29
C LYS A 337 -6.90 14.72 53.10
N PHE A 338 -7.78 15.71 53.28
CA PHE A 338 -7.35 17.09 53.48
C PHE A 338 -6.85 17.24 54.91
N ASN A 339 -5.55 17.46 55.08
CA ASN A 339 -4.99 17.89 56.36
C ASN A 339 -5.39 19.35 56.57
N SER A 340 -6.43 19.59 57.37
CA SER A 340 -6.86 20.92 57.78
C SER A 340 -5.98 21.48 58.91
N GLU A 341 -4.66 21.52 58.69
CA GLU A 341 -3.74 22.32 59.52
C GLU A 341 -3.51 23.68 58.87
N THR A 342 -4.57 24.48 58.82
CA THR A 342 -4.45 25.94 58.93
C THR A 342 -5.63 26.41 59.78
N SER A 343 -5.43 26.31 61.09
CA SER A 343 -6.15 27.14 62.05
C SER A 343 -5.82 28.60 61.78
N VAL A 344 -6.89 29.40 61.66
CA VAL A 344 -7.02 30.87 61.62
C VAL A 344 -5.77 31.68 61.91
#